data_AF-A0A7R9KGV0-F1
#
_entry.id   AF-A0A7R9KGV0-F1
#
_cell.length_a   1.000
_cell.length_b   1.000
_cell.length_c   1.000
_cell.angle_alpha   90.00
_cell.angle_beta   90.00
_cell.angle_gamma   90.00
#
_symmetry.space_group_name_H-M   'P 1'
#
loop_
_entity.id
_entity.type
_entity.pdbx_description
1 polymer ?
#
loop_
_entity_poly.entity_id
_entity_poly.type
_entity_poly.pdbx_seq_one_letter_code
_entity_poly.pdbx_strand_id
1 'polypeptide(L)'
;MGKIWVVLCSGGSRWINYASHANVYHAYHMFRGNGIPDENIIIMHYDDIANNRVNPTPGKVYNDYNKTDVYHGVPKHYTGDEVNPTNFLSVLKGDQTLARSGRPVVNSGPDDHIFVYFTNHGLPDMIWFPSEYLWGEELNTALQEMHINKRYSKLL
;
A
#
# COMPACT_ATOMS: atom_id res chain seq x y z
N MET A 1 3.41 24.76 -2.00
CA MET A 1 4.00 23.75 -1.09
C MET A 1 3.68 22.39 -1.67
N GLY A 2 4.66 21.50 -1.72
CA GLY A 2 4.44 20.13 -2.19
C GLY A 2 3.53 19.33 -1.27
N LYS A 3 2.85 18.36 -1.83
CA LYS A 3 2.04 17.36 -1.14
C LYS A 3 2.93 16.20 -0.67
N ILE A 4 2.46 15.48 0.36
CA ILE A 4 3.00 14.18 0.72
C ILE A 4 2.00 13.13 0.25
N TRP A 5 2.48 12.18 -0.55
CA TRP A 5 1.76 10.99 -1.00
C TRP A 5 2.26 9.77 -0.24
N VAL A 6 1.37 8.84 0.05
CA VAL A 6 1.67 7.62 0.82
C VAL A 6 1.09 6.42 0.07
N VAL A 7 1.91 5.42 -0.19
CA VAL A 7 1.49 4.13 -0.75
C VAL A 7 1.77 3.05 0.28
N LEU A 8 0.71 2.41 0.80
CA LEU A 8 0.80 1.34 1.79
C LEU A 8 0.38 0.02 1.14
N CYS A 9 1.22 -1.00 1.18
CA CYS A 9 0.97 -2.28 0.54
C CYS A 9 1.25 -3.46 1.49
N SER A 10 0.23 -4.28 1.72
CA SER A 10 0.37 -5.61 2.31
C SER A 10 0.35 -6.62 1.17
N GLY A 11 1.52 -7.17 0.83
CA GLY A 11 1.65 -8.17 -0.23
C GLY A 11 1.15 -9.57 0.16
N GLY A 12 0.72 -9.76 1.41
CA GLY A 12 0.25 -11.05 1.91
C GLY A 12 -1.24 -11.28 1.67
N SER A 13 -1.65 -12.53 1.83
CA SER A 13 -3.04 -12.95 2.00
C SER A 13 -3.12 -14.09 3.02
N ARG A 14 -4.33 -14.41 3.48
CA ARG A 14 -4.66 -15.45 4.46
C ARG A 14 -4.19 -15.12 5.87
N TRP A 15 -4.79 -15.81 6.84
CA TRP A 15 -4.55 -15.59 8.27
C TRP A 15 -3.08 -15.67 8.69
N ILE A 16 -2.27 -16.50 8.03
CA ILE A 16 -0.84 -16.62 8.34
C ILE A 16 -0.07 -15.30 8.14
N ASN A 17 -0.59 -14.40 7.29
CA ASN A 17 -0.03 -13.10 7.01
C ASN A 17 -0.77 -11.96 7.73
N TYR A 18 -1.45 -12.25 8.85
CA TYR A 18 -2.15 -11.27 9.69
C TYR A 18 -1.31 -10.01 9.96
N ALA A 19 -0.04 -10.21 10.35
CA ALA A 19 0.85 -9.13 10.72
C ALA A 19 1.10 -8.13 9.59
N SER A 20 1.24 -8.60 8.34
CA SER A 20 1.42 -7.74 7.17
C SER A 20 0.24 -6.77 7.00
N HIS A 21 -0.98 -7.27 7.17
CA HIS A 21 -2.18 -6.43 7.09
C HIS A 21 -2.28 -5.46 8.27
N ALA A 22 -2.09 -5.96 9.50
CA ALA A 22 -2.14 -5.15 10.71
C ALA A 22 -1.12 -4.00 10.69
N ASN A 23 0.07 -4.22 10.13
CA ASN A 23 1.09 -3.20 9.93
C ASN A 23 0.62 -2.07 9.00
N VAL A 24 0.04 -2.41 7.84
CA VAL A 24 -0.51 -1.42 6.89
C VAL A 24 -1.64 -0.61 7.51
N TYR A 25 -2.52 -1.28 8.24
CA TYR A 25 -3.65 -0.66 8.92
C TYR A 25 -3.19 0.32 10.00
N HIS A 26 -2.20 -0.07 10.81
CA HIS A 26 -1.58 0.83 11.77
C HIS A 26 -0.93 2.03 11.06
N ALA A 27 -0.16 1.78 9.99
CA ALA A 27 0.50 2.85 9.24
C ALA A 27 -0.51 3.86 8.66
N TYR A 28 -1.67 3.39 8.15
CA TYR A 28 -2.76 4.27 7.70
C TYR A 28 -3.19 5.24 8.80
N HIS A 29 -3.50 4.73 9.99
CA HIS A 29 -3.90 5.58 11.12
C HIS A 29 -2.79 6.52 11.58
N MET A 30 -1.52 6.09 11.53
CA MET A 30 -0.38 6.96 11.83
C MET A 30 -0.31 8.14 10.86
N PHE A 31 -0.39 7.89 9.54
CA PHE A 31 -0.34 8.98 8.54
C PHE A 31 -1.55 9.91 8.65
N ARG A 32 -2.74 9.35 8.87
CA ARG A 32 -3.97 10.11 9.11
C ARG A 32 -3.89 10.98 10.35
N GLY A 33 -3.41 10.42 11.46
CA GLY A 33 -3.21 11.14 12.72
C GLY A 33 -2.19 12.27 12.62
N ASN A 34 -1.27 12.19 11.65
CA ASN A 34 -0.28 13.24 11.36
C ASN A 34 -0.72 14.19 10.23
N GLY A 35 -2.00 14.17 9.84
CA GLY A 35 -2.58 15.17 8.94
C GLY A 35 -2.41 14.90 7.45
N ILE A 36 -1.97 13.71 7.04
CA ILE A 36 -1.99 13.34 5.61
C ILE A 36 -3.45 13.11 5.18
N PRO A 37 -3.95 13.81 4.15
CA PRO A 37 -5.34 13.66 3.72
C PRO A 37 -5.56 12.30 3.05
N ASP A 38 -6.78 11.74 3.14
CA ASP A 38 -7.11 10.39 2.63
C ASP A 38 -6.83 10.27 1.14
N GLU A 39 -7.13 11.32 0.38
CA GLU A 39 -6.90 11.40 -1.08
C GLU A 39 -5.42 11.23 -1.47
N ASN A 40 -4.50 11.40 -0.52
CA ASN A 40 -3.06 11.20 -0.73
C ASN A 40 -2.55 9.85 -0.20
N ILE A 41 -3.39 9.02 0.40
CA ILE A 41 -3.00 7.71 0.93
C ILE A 41 -3.65 6.61 0.10
N ILE A 42 -2.83 5.78 -0.55
CA ILE A 42 -3.29 4.67 -1.38
C ILE A 42 -2.94 3.37 -0.68
N ILE A 43 -3.91 2.44 -0.60
CA ILE A 43 -3.77 1.21 0.18
C ILE A 43 -4.03 0.01 -0.71
N MET A 44 -3.12 -0.95 -0.67
CA MET A 44 -3.26 -2.25 -1.31
C MET A 44 -3.20 -3.33 -0.23
N HIS A 45 -4.26 -4.10 -0.06
CA HIS A 45 -4.30 -5.18 0.93
C HIS A 45 -5.33 -6.23 0.53
N TYR A 46 -5.07 -7.52 0.75
CA TYR A 46 -5.98 -8.56 0.26
C TYR A 46 -7.38 -8.53 0.90
N ASP A 47 -7.51 -7.91 2.08
CA ASP A 47 -8.76 -7.71 2.84
C ASP A 47 -9.44 -8.99 3.38
N ASP A 48 -8.67 -10.03 3.70
CA ASP A 48 -9.19 -11.32 4.18
C ASP A 48 -8.88 -11.64 5.65
N ILE A 49 -8.48 -10.63 6.43
CA ILE A 49 -8.09 -10.78 7.84
C ILE A 49 -9.23 -10.43 8.80
N ALA A 50 -9.85 -9.25 8.66
CA ALA A 50 -10.85 -8.76 9.63
C ALA A 50 -12.03 -9.73 9.78
N ASN A 51 -12.50 -10.31 8.67
CA ASN A 51 -13.62 -11.26 8.65
C ASN A 51 -13.16 -12.71 8.42
N ASN A 52 -11.88 -13.03 8.68
CA ASN A 52 -11.40 -14.39 8.56
C ASN A 52 -12.15 -15.32 9.53
N ARG A 53 -12.47 -16.54 9.10
CA ARG A 53 -13.17 -17.54 9.94
C ARG A 53 -12.45 -17.89 11.24
N VAL A 54 -11.11 -17.73 11.28
CA VAL A 54 -10.33 -17.99 12.49
C VAL A 54 -10.07 -16.74 13.32
N ASN A 55 -10.55 -15.56 12.90
CA ASN A 55 -10.41 -14.34 13.68
C ASN A 55 -11.30 -14.42 14.94
N PRO A 56 -10.74 -14.42 16.16
CA PRO A 56 -11.53 -14.48 17.39
C PRO A 56 -12.35 -13.21 17.63
N THR A 57 -12.05 -12.12 16.93
CA THR A 57 -12.79 -10.85 17.01
C THR A 57 -13.17 -10.36 15.61
N PRO A 58 -14.25 -10.91 15.01
CA PRO A 58 -14.68 -10.56 13.67
C PRO A 58 -14.86 -9.05 13.46
N GLY A 59 -14.43 -8.55 12.32
CA GLY A 59 -14.48 -7.14 11.94
C GLY A 59 -13.39 -6.27 12.55
N LYS A 60 -12.47 -6.81 13.36
CA LYS A 60 -11.38 -6.06 14.00
C LYS A 60 -10.02 -6.67 13.70
N VAL A 61 -9.01 -5.80 13.63
CA VAL A 61 -7.60 -6.19 13.48
C VAL A 61 -6.78 -5.36 14.45
N TYR A 62 -5.78 -5.97 15.10
CA TYR A 62 -4.95 -5.33 16.11
C TYR A 62 -3.49 -5.40 15.69
N ASN A 63 -2.72 -4.35 15.99
CA ASN A 63 -1.26 -4.35 15.75
C ASN A 63 -0.46 -4.18 17.06
N ASP A 64 -1.12 -4.33 18.21
CA ASP A 64 -0.53 -4.22 19.54
C ASP A 64 -1.23 -5.14 20.55
N TYR A 65 -0.67 -5.22 21.76
CA TYR A 65 -1.25 -5.97 22.87
C TYR A 65 -2.40 -5.23 23.58
N ASN A 66 -2.55 -3.93 23.33
CA ASN A 66 -3.65 -3.12 23.88
C ASN A 66 -4.98 -3.38 23.14
N LYS A 67 -4.92 -4.08 21.99
CA LYS A 67 -6.08 -4.41 21.14
C LYS A 67 -6.81 -3.16 20.65
N THR A 68 -6.05 -2.14 20.27
CA THR A 68 -6.59 -1.00 19.53
C THR A 68 -6.94 -1.46 18.12
N ASP A 69 -8.21 -1.36 17.73
CA ASP A 69 -8.64 -1.74 16.37
C ASP A 69 -8.02 -0.79 15.34
N VAL A 70 -7.25 -1.37 14.40
CA VAL A 70 -6.62 -0.65 13.31
C VAL A 70 -7.31 -0.87 11.97
N TYR A 71 -8.32 -1.75 11.87
CA TYR A 71 -9.01 -2.00 10.60
C TYR A 71 -10.05 -0.93 10.26
N HIS A 72 -10.65 -0.31 11.29
CA HIS A 72 -11.76 0.60 11.12
C HIS A 72 -11.42 1.79 10.20
N GLY A 73 -12.20 1.98 9.14
CA GLY A 73 -12.06 3.13 8.25
C GLY A 73 -10.89 3.05 7.26
N VAL A 74 -10.13 1.95 7.24
CA VAL A 74 -9.07 1.73 6.24
C VAL A 74 -9.69 1.63 4.83
N PRO A 75 -9.26 2.47 3.87
CA PRO A 75 -9.72 2.40 2.48
C PRO A 75 -9.40 1.08 1.79
N LYS A 76 -10.36 0.60 0.99
CA LYS A 76 -10.24 -0.62 0.17
C LYS A 76 -9.90 -0.26 -1.29
N HIS A 77 -8.79 0.43 -1.50
CA HIS A 77 -8.45 0.95 -2.82
C HIS A 77 -8.11 -0.16 -3.81
N TYR A 78 -7.28 -1.13 -3.40
CA TYR A 78 -7.01 -2.35 -4.17
C TYR A 78 -7.08 -3.55 -3.22
N THR A 79 -7.96 -4.50 -3.51
CA THR A 79 -8.20 -5.67 -2.66
C THR A 79 -8.25 -6.97 -3.44
N GLY A 80 -8.13 -8.11 -2.75
CA GLY A 80 -8.09 -9.43 -3.38
C GLY A 80 -7.00 -9.50 -4.45
N ASP A 81 -7.37 -10.01 -5.62
CA ASP A 81 -6.46 -10.25 -6.74
C ASP A 81 -5.93 -8.95 -7.40
N GLU A 82 -6.50 -7.78 -7.05
CA GLU A 82 -5.95 -6.49 -7.47
C GLU A 82 -4.65 -6.12 -6.73
N VAL A 83 -4.33 -6.84 -5.66
CA VAL A 83 -3.05 -6.72 -4.94
C VAL A 83 -2.01 -7.54 -5.69
N ASN A 84 -1.42 -6.95 -6.73
CA ASN A 84 -0.42 -7.59 -7.58
C ASN A 84 0.68 -6.60 -7.98
N PRO A 85 1.84 -7.09 -8.48
CA PRO A 85 2.96 -6.23 -8.88
C PRO A 85 2.57 -5.18 -9.93
N THR A 86 1.78 -5.56 -10.94
CA THR A 86 1.36 -4.66 -12.02
C THR A 86 0.61 -3.45 -11.50
N ASN A 87 -0.40 -3.67 -10.65
CA ASN A 87 -1.17 -2.58 -10.06
C ASN A 87 -0.32 -1.74 -9.10
N PHE A 88 0.56 -2.37 -8.30
CA PHE A 88 1.43 -1.65 -7.38
C PHE A 88 2.37 -0.69 -8.12
N LEU A 89 3.03 -1.16 -9.17
CA LEU A 89 3.88 -0.31 -10.01
C LEU A 89 3.07 0.76 -10.76
N SER A 90 1.85 0.43 -11.23
CA SER A 90 0.97 1.39 -11.90
C SER A 90 0.50 2.50 -10.96
N VAL A 91 0.21 2.17 -9.70
CA VAL A 91 -0.10 3.12 -8.62
C VAL A 91 1.08 4.05 -8.38
N LEU A 92 2.28 3.51 -8.16
CA LEU A 92 3.50 4.29 -7.93
C LEU A 92 3.79 5.27 -9.07
N LYS A 93 3.67 4.78 -10.32
CA LYS A 93 3.93 5.58 -11.52
C LYS A 93 2.82 6.59 -11.84
N GLY A 94 1.69 6.53 -11.15
CA GLY A 94 0.56 7.42 -11.43
C GLY A 94 -0.07 7.15 -12.80
N ASP A 95 -0.38 5.88 -13.08
CA ASP A 95 -0.96 5.45 -14.36
C ASP A 95 -2.25 6.23 -14.69
N GLN A 96 -2.23 6.91 -15.83
CA GLN A 96 -3.30 7.81 -16.24
C GLN A 96 -4.56 7.06 -16.71
N THR A 97 -4.43 5.80 -17.14
CA THR A 97 -5.57 4.97 -17.53
C THR A 97 -6.35 4.54 -16.29
N LEU A 98 -5.66 4.10 -15.24
CA LEU A 98 -6.26 3.82 -13.93
C LEU A 98 -6.88 5.08 -13.32
N ALA A 99 -6.18 6.22 -13.37
CA ALA A 99 -6.73 7.48 -12.86
C ALA A 99 -8.04 7.86 -13.56
N ARG A 100 -8.10 7.72 -14.90
CA ARG A 100 -9.30 8.01 -15.70
C ARG A 100 -10.45 7.05 -15.45
N SER A 101 -10.18 5.82 -15.00
CA SER A 101 -11.22 4.88 -14.57
C SER A 101 -11.68 5.11 -13.12
N GLY A 102 -11.21 6.19 -12.47
CA GLY A 102 -11.56 6.55 -11.10
C GLY A 102 -10.78 5.75 -10.05
N ARG A 103 -9.72 5.03 -10.45
CA ARG A 103 -8.86 4.28 -9.53
C ARG A 103 -7.79 5.20 -8.94
N PRO A 104 -7.51 5.10 -7.63
CA PRO A 104 -6.53 5.96 -6.98
C PRO A 104 -5.12 5.55 -7.37
N VAL A 105 -4.35 6.50 -7.90
CA VAL A 105 -2.92 6.35 -8.20
C VAL A 105 -2.18 7.58 -7.68
N VAL A 106 -0.85 7.49 -7.54
CA VAL A 106 -0.06 8.63 -7.07
C VAL A 106 -0.10 9.74 -8.13
N ASN A 107 -0.69 10.88 -7.77
CA ASN A 107 -0.78 12.05 -8.65
C ASN A 107 0.18 13.16 -8.19
N SER A 108 1.46 12.80 -8.11
CA SER A 108 2.53 13.66 -7.61
C SER A 108 3.30 14.38 -8.72
N GLY A 109 3.81 15.58 -8.37
CA GLY A 109 4.69 16.40 -9.19
C GLY A 109 6.10 16.58 -8.61
N PRO A 110 6.93 17.45 -9.22
CA PRO A 110 8.35 17.61 -8.88
C PRO A 110 8.61 18.18 -7.48
N ASP A 111 7.63 18.84 -6.87
CA ASP A 111 7.74 19.41 -5.52
C ASP A 111 7.20 18.48 -4.42
N ASP A 112 6.56 17.37 -4.80
CA ASP A 112 5.87 16.47 -3.87
C ASP A 112 6.82 15.42 -3.29
N HIS A 113 6.50 14.91 -2.11
CA HIS A 113 7.18 13.76 -1.51
C HIS A 113 6.31 12.52 -1.63
N ILE A 114 6.94 11.36 -1.80
CA ILE A 114 6.28 10.06 -1.79
C ILE A 114 6.89 9.22 -0.67
N PHE A 115 6.05 8.57 0.12
CA PHE A 115 6.45 7.53 1.06
C PHE A 115 5.83 6.20 0.63
N VAL A 116 6.64 5.16 0.52
CA VAL A 116 6.21 3.81 0.14
C VAL A 116 6.49 2.85 1.29
N TYR A 117 5.45 2.19 1.79
CA TYR A 117 5.58 1.14 2.79
C TYR A 117 5.02 -0.16 2.28
N PHE A 118 5.91 -1.14 2.15
CA PHE A 118 5.57 -2.51 1.80
C PHE A 118 5.86 -3.43 2.98
N THR A 119 4.93 -4.34 3.28
CA THR A 119 5.13 -5.36 4.30
C THR A 119 4.58 -6.70 3.80
N ASN A 120 5.49 -7.66 3.64
CA ASN A 120 5.22 -9.09 3.46
C ASN A 120 6.56 -9.83 3.50
N HIS A 121 6.54 -11.11 3.13
CA HIS A 121 7.74 -11.89 2.83
C HIS A 121 8.51 -11.35 1.63
N GLY A 122 9.79 -11.68 1.60
CA GLY A 122 10.70 -11.44 0.50
C GLY A 122 11.79 -12.50 0.45
N LEU A 123 12.45 -12.58 -0.69
CA LEU A 123 13.63 -13.39 -0.94
C LEU A 123 14.68 -12.50 -1.60
N PRO A 124 15.92 -12.98 -1.80
CA PRO A 124 16.89 -12.24 -2.61
C PRO A 124 16.25 -11.78 -3.93
N ASP A 125 16.36 -10.48 -4.20
CA ASP A 125 15.88 -9.80 -5.40
C ASP A 125 14.36 -9.84 -5.69
N MET A 126 13.51 -10.20 -4.72
CA MET A 126 12.06 -10.13 -4.90
C MET A 126 11.26 -9.93 -3.61
N ILE A 127 10.07 -9.35 -3.74
CA ILE A 127 9.06 -9.29 -2.67
C ILE A 127 7.78 -10.00 -3.09
N TRP A 128 7.07 -10.57 -2.13
CA TRP A 128 5.93 -11.46 -2.41
C TRP A 128 4.61 -10.69 -2.47
N PHE A 129 3.87 -10.92 -3.55
CA PHE A 129 2.44 -10.63 -3.65
C PHE A 129 1.63 -11.92 -3.43
N PRO A 130 0.30 -11.86 -3.27
CA PRO A 130 -0.52 -13.02 -2.91
C PRO A 130 -0.43 -14.20 -3.89
N SER A 131 -0.14 -13.94 -5.17
CA SER A 131 -0.05 -14.98 -6.22
C SER A 131 1.13 -14.79 -7.16
N GLU A 132 1.95 -13.75 -6.95
CA GLU A 132 3.01 -13.31 -7.85
C GLU A 132 4.20 -12.74 -7.05
N TYR A 133 5.28 -12.40 -7.74
CA TYR A 133 6.45 -11.76 -7.15
C TYR A 133 6.72 -10.44 -7.88
N LEU A 134 7.12 -9.42 -7.14
CA LEU A 134 7.73 -8.23 -7.73
C LEU A 134 9.24 -8.37 -7.64
N TRP A 135 9.90 -8.40 -8.79
CA TRP A 135 11.36 -8.50 -8.87
C TRP A 135 12.02 -7.13 -8.67
N GLY A 136 13.24 -7.14 -8.13
CA GLY A 136 14.02 -5.93 -7.89
C GLY A 136 14.27 -5.11 -9.16
N GLU A 137 14.45 -5.79 -10.30
CA GLU A 137 14.61 -5.13 -11.60
C GLU A 137 13.37 -4.34 -12.00
N GLU A 138 12.18 -4.92 -11.87
CA GLU A 138 10.91 -4.26 -12.21
C GLU A 138 10.66 -3.01 -11.36
N LEU A 139 10.94 -3.12 -10.04
CA LEU A 139 10.86 -1.99 -9.13
C LEU A 139 11.88 -0.90 -9.50
N ASN A 140 13.13 -1.28 -9.79
CA ASN A 140 14.17 -0.35 -10.20
C ASN A 140 13.79 0.40 -11.49
N THR A 141 13.28 -0.31 -12.50
CA THR A 141 12.78 0.31 -13.74
C THR A 141 11.68 1.33 -13.45
N ALA A 142 10.70 0.98 -12.61
CA ALA A 142 9.63 1.91 -12.26
C ALA A 142 10.13 3.15 -11.51
N LEU A 143 11.07 3.00 -10.57
CA LEU A 143 11.65 4.12 -9.83
C LEU A 143 12.47 5.04 -10.74
N GLN A 144 13.21 4.48 -11.71
CA GLN A 144 13.92 5.24 -12.73
C GLN A 144 12.95 6.02 -13.62
N GLU A 145 11.87 5.39 -14.08
CA GLU A 145 10.81 6.06 -14.85
C GLU A 145 10.22 7.23 -14.05
N MET A 146 9.90 7.04 -12.77
CA MET A 146 9.37 8.10 -11.91
C MET A 146 10.36 9.26 -11.74
N HIS A 147 11.65 8.95 -11.59
CA HIS A 147 12.70 9.96 -11.46
C HIS A 147 12.86 10.79 -12.74
N ILE A 148 12.98 10.14 -13.90
CA ILE A 148 13.10 10.79 -15.22
C ILE A 148 11.92 11.71 -15.49
N ASN A 149 10.71 11.26 -15.13
CA ASN A 149 9.47 12.01 -15.31
C ASN A 149 9.20 13.03 -14.18
N LYS A 150 10.18 13.29 -13.30
CA LYS A 150 10.11 14.28 -12.21
C LYS A 150 8.85 14.13 -11.35
N ARG A 151 8.50 12.89 -10.99
CA ARG A 151 7.27 12.58 -10.24
C ARG A 151 7.38 12.84 -8.74
N TYR A 152 8.54 13.24 -8.23
CA TYR A 152 8.74 13.58 -6.83
C TYR A 152 9.97 14.47 -6.64
N SER A 153 10.01 15.22 -5.54
CA SER A 153 11.21 15.84 -4.99
C SER A 153 12.00 14.85 -4.13
N LYS A 154 11.31 14.05 -3.31
CA LYS A 154 11.88 12.98 -2.48
C LYS A 154 10.97 11.75 -2.47
N LEU A 155 11.58 10.57 -2.52
CA LEU A 155 10.90 9.29 -2.35
C LEU A 155 11.60 8.53 -1.22
N LEU A 156 10.83 8.05 -0.25
CA LEU A 156 11.28 7.21 0.85
C LEU A 156 10.55 5.86 0.84
#